data_AF-A0AAW5SET3-F1
#
_entry.id   AF-A0AAW5SET3-F1
#
_cell.length_a   1.000
_cell.length_b   1.000
_cell.length_c   1.000
_cell.angle_alpha   90.00
_cell.angle_beta   90.00
_cell.angle_gamma   90.00
#
_symmetry.space_group_name_H-M   'P 1'
#
loop_
_entity.id
_entity.type
_entity.pdbx_description
1 polymer ?
#
loop_
_entity_poly.entity_id
_entity_poly.type
_entity_poly.pdbx_seq_one_letter_code
_entity_poly.pdbx_strand_id
1 'polypeptide(L)'
;MVSDGLLREIAAQFATVTDKELIRRINRAPDFGYDDEAIELSRRLHERGRDWRWARNSHGHDVVEIFDMATGKAIPDDSSGSERSSDS
;
A
#
# COMPACT_ATOMS: atom_id res chain seq x y z
N MET A 1 5.78 -8.35 18.38
CA MET A 1 4.42 -8.86 18.15
C MET A 1 3.47 -7.72 18.43
N VAL A 2 2.77 -7.22 17.41
CA VAL A 2 1.71 -6.20 17.60
C VAL A 2 0.55 -6.89 18.31
N SER A 3 -0.01 -6.29 19.36
CA SER A 3 -1.13 -6.90 20.09
C SER A 3 -2.44 -6.72 19.33
N ASP A 4 -3.37 -7.66 19.50
CA ASP A 4 -4.71 -7.59 18.89
C ASP A 4 -5.49 -6.33 19.29
N GLY A 5 -5.20 -5.77 20.48
CA GLY A 5 -5.77 -4.51 20.93
C GLY A 5 -5.31 -3.33 20.08
N LEU A 6 -4.00 -3.22 19.83
CA LEU A 6 -3.42 -2.16 19.01
C LEU A 6 -3.94 -2.20 17.56
N LEU A 7 -4.06 -3.40 16.98
CA LEU A 7 -4.64 -3.55 15.64
C LEU A 7 -6.10 -3.08 15.56
N ARG A 8 -6.89 -3.26 16.63
CA ARG A 8 -8.29 -2.79 16.67
C ARG A 8 -8.38 -1.28 16.77
N GLU A 9 -7.51 -0.65 17.55
CA GLU A 9 -7.44 0.81 17.68
C GLU A 9 -7.06 1.47 16.35
N ILE A 10 -6.02 0.94 15.70
CA ILE A 10 -5.59 1.37 14.36
C ILE A 10 -6.73 1.17 13.34
N ALA A 11 -7.37 0.00 13.31
CA ALA A 11 -8.49 -0.25 12.39
C ALA A 11 -9.66 0.72 12.62
N ALA A 12 -9.96 1.06 13.87
CA ALA A 12 -11.00 2.04 14.21
C ALA A 12 -10.64 3.45 13.72
N GLN A 13 -9.38 3.86 13.84
CA GLN A 13 -8.88 5.16 13.36
C GLN A 13 -9.04 5.32 11.84
N PHE A 14 -8.85 4.24 11.08
CA PHE A 14 -8.91 4.26 9.62
C PHE A 14 -10.22 3.71 9.03
N ALA A 15 -11.26 3.51 9.83
CA ALA A 15 -12.52 2.90 9.39
C ALA A 15 -13.20 3.64 8.22
N THR A 16 -12.99 4.96 8.10
CA THR A 16 -13.53 5.81 7.02
C THR A 16 -12.52 6.08 5.90
N VAL A 17 -11.30 5.55 6.02
CA VAL A 17 -10.20 5.78 5.08
C VAL A 17 -10.10 4.61 4.11
N THR A 18 -10.02 4.90 2.81
CA THR A 18 -9.87 3.87 1.77
C THR A 18 -8.42 3.42 1.61
N ASP A 19 -8.20 2.22 1.06
CA ASP A 19 -6.84 1.71 0.79
C ASP A 19 -6.04 2.68 -0.10
N LYS A 20 -6.70 3.30 -1.09
CA LYS A 20 -6.10 4.33 -1.96
C LYS A 20 -5.68 5.59 -1.20
N GLU A 21 -6.41 5.95 -0.15
CA GLU A 21 -6.05 7.08 0.70
C GLU A 21 -4.91 6.73 1.66
N LEU A 22 -4.89 5.51 2.22
CA LEU A 22 -3.75 5.00 2.99
C LEU A 22 -2.46 5.02 2.17
N ILE A 23 -2.49 4.47 0.94
CA ILE A 23 -1.35 4.47 0.02
C ILE A 23 -0.87 5.90 -0.28
N ARG A 24 -1.80 6.83 -0.51
CA ARG A 24 -1.46 8.25 -0.74
C ARG A 24 -0.79 8.89 0.47
N ARG A 25 -1.21 8.55 1.69
CA ARG A 25 -0.58 9.06 2.93
C ARG A 25 0.80 8.46 3.13
N ILE A 26 0.95 7.15 2.97
CA ILE A 26 2.23 6.43 3.07
C ILE A 26 3.24 6.97 2.05
N ASN A 27 2.85 7.16 0.78
CA ASN A 27 3.73 7.73 -0.24
C ASN A 27 4.11 9.21 0.00
N ARG A 28 3.39 9.91 0.89
CA ARG A 28 3.68 11.31 1.26
C ARG A 28 4.43 11.42 2.59
N ALA A 29 4.60 10.31 3.31
CA ALA A 29 5.32 10.31 4.59
C ALA A 29 6.79 10.68 4.34
N PRO A 30 7.34 11.68 5.07
CA PRO A 30 8.69 12.19 4.81
C PRO A 30 9.80 11.22 5.26
N ASP A 31 9.50 10.32 6.19
CA ASP A 31 10.43 9.36 6.79
C ASP A 31 10.25 7.93 6.28
N PHE A 32 9.23 7.68 5.44
CA PHE A 32 8.85 6.36 4.94
C PHE A 32 8.75 5.31 6.08
N GLY A 33 8.35 5.76 7.27
CA GLY A 33 8.24 4.96 8.48
C GLY A 33 7.10 3.93 8.41
N TYR A 34 7.20 2.89 9.25
CA TYR A 34 6.08 1.98 9.51
C TYR A 34 5.08 2.67 10.43
N ASP A 35 4.25 3.54 9.87
CA ASP A 35 3.18 4.25 10.59
C ASP A 35 1.89 3.42 10.68
N ASP A 36 0.90 3.90 11.45
CA ASP A 36 -0.38 3.20 11.63
C ASP A 36 -1.10 2.95 10.29
N GLU A 37 -0.92 3.84 9.29
CA GLU A 37 -1.38 3.63 7.92
C GLU A 37 -0.79 2.37 7.27
N ALA A 38 0.51 2.14 7.45
CA ALA A 38 1.22 1.00 6.90
C ALA A 38 0.76 -0.31 7.57
N ILE A 39 0.52 -0.27 8.87
CA ILE A 39 -0.03 -1.40 9.64
C ILE A 39 -1.46 -1.73 9.14
N GLU A 40 -2.32 -0.73 9.01
CA GLU A 40 -3.68 -0.95 8.53
C GLU A 40 -3.72 -1.43 7.08
N LEU A 41 -2.90 -0.85 6.20
CA LEU A 41 -2.80 -1.30 4.81
C LEU A 41 -2.37 -2.77 4.74
N SER A 42 -1.35 -3.16 5.50
CA SER A 42 -0.88 -4.55 5.57
C SER A 42 -1.99 -5.47 6.05
N ARG A 43 -2.71 -5.10 7.13
CA ARG A 43 -3.83 -5.87 7.68
C ARG A 43 -4.91 -6.13 6.62
N ARG A 44 -5.33 -5.09 5.89
CA ARG A 44 -6.37 -5.18 4.85
C ARG A 44 -5.95 -5.99 3.63
N LEU A 45 -4.68 -5.87 3.23
CA LEU A 45 -4.15 -6.61 2.09
C LEU A 45 -4.00 -8.10 2.45
N HIS A 46 -3.52 -8.41 3.65
CA HIS A 46 -3.36 -9.80 4.13
C HIS A 46 -4.69 -10.56 4.15
N GLU A 47 -5.79 -9.91 4.54
CA GLU A 47 -7.16 -10.47 4.45
C GLU A 47 -7.55 -10.90 3.02
N ARG A 48 -6.88 -10.35 2.00
CA ARG A 48 -7.13 -10.61 0.58
C ARG A 48 -6.02 -11.43 -0.09
N GLY A 49 -5.06 -11.96 0.69
CA GLY A 49 -3.89 -12.68 0.17
C GLY A 49 -2.91 -11.80 -0.60
N ARG A 50 -2.87 -10.50 -0.28
CA ARG A 50 -2.02 -9.50 -0.92
C ARG A 50 -1.10 -8.89 0.13
N ASP A 51 0.00 -8.30 -0.32
CA ASP A 51 0.85 -7.48 0.53
C ASP A 51 1.41 -6.32 -0.29
N TRP A 52 2.22 -5.47 0.33
CA TRP A 52 2.83 -4.33 -0.35
C TRP A 52 4.32 -4.23 -0.05
N ARG A 53 5.03 -3.54 -0.92
CA ARG A 53 6.46 -3.25 -0.79
C ARG A 53 6.79 -1.89 -1.37
N TRP A 54 7.94 -1.34 -0.98
CA TRP A 54 8.52 -0.21 -1.69
C TRP A 54 9.04 -0.66 -3.06
N ALA A 55 8.58 0.01 -4.10
CA ALA A 55 9.08 -0.14 -5.45
C ALA A 55 9.48 1.22 -6.01
N ARG A 56 10.45 1.24 -6.92
CA ARG A 56 10.92 2.48 -7.54
C ARG A 56 10.10 2.77 -8.79
N ASN A 57 9.45 3.93 -8.84
CA ASN A 57 8.74 4.35 -10.04
C ASN A 57 9.71 4.84 -11.14
N SER A 58 9.17 5.14 -12.32
CA SER A 58 9.93 5.65 -13.48
C SER A 58 10.67 6.97 -13.22
N HIS A 59 10.22 7.74 -12.25
CA HIS A 59 10.81 9.01 -11.84
C HIS A 59 11.89 8.83 -10.76
N GLY A 60 12.16 7.59 -10.34
CA GLY A 60 13.17 7.28 -9.33
C GLY A 60 12.74 7.57 -7.90
N HIS A 61 11.44 7.69 -7.62
CA HIS A 61 10.89 7.80 -6.27
C HIS A 61 10.36 6.46 -5.78
N ASP A 62 10.52 6.18 -4.48
CA ASP A 62 9.93 5.02 -3.85
C ASP A 62 8.41 5.22 -3.70
N VAL A 63 7.65 4.23 -4.12
CA VAL A 63 6.19 4.18 -4.06
C VAL A 63 5.73 2.82 -3.54
N VAL A 64 4.58 2.80 -2.89
CA VAL A 64 3.90 1.56 -2.52
C VAL A 64 3.47 0.80 -3.77
N GLU A 65 3.94 -0.44 -3.91
CA GLU A 65 3.48 -1.42 -4.89
C GLU A 65 2.78 -2.58 -4.18
N ILE A 66 1.54 -2.87 -4.59
CA ILE A 66 0.79 -4.03 -4.09
C ILE A 66 1.15 -5.25 -4.93
N PHE A 67 1.37 -6.39 -4.28
CA PHE A 67 1.60 -7.67 -4.94
C PHE A 67 0.72 -8.78 -4.36
N ASP A 68 0.47 -9.79 -5.18
CA ASP A 68 -0.19 -11.02 -4.79
C ASP A 68 0.81 -11.90 -4.02
N MET A 69 0.47 -12.32 -2.80
CA MET A 69 1.40 -13.07 -1.94
C MET A 69 1.67 -14.48 -2.45
N ALA A 70 0.73 -15.09 -3.18
CA ALA A 70 0.86 -16.46 -3.66
C ALA A 70 1.81 -16.54 -4.87
N THR A 71 1.78 -15.53 -5.73
CA THR A 71 2.54 -15.49 -6.99
C THR A 71 3.72 -14.53 -6.97
N GLY A 72 3.78 -13.62 -5.98
CA GLY A 72 4.75 -12.54 -5.90
C GLY A 72 4.61 -11.48 -7.00
N LYS A 73 3.53 -11.54 -7.80
CA LYS A 73 3.32 -10.63 -8.93
C LYS A 73 2.70 -9.33 -8.47
N ALA A 74 3.23 -8.22 -8.96
CA ALA A 74 2.63 -6.91 -8.79
C ALA A 74 1.19 -6.93 -9.33
N ILE A 75 0.26 -6.39 -8.55
CA ILE A 75 -1.11 -6.18 -8.96
C ILE A 75 -1.17 -4.75 -9.50
N PRO A 76 -1.47 -4.56 -10.80
CA PRO A 76 -1.60 -3.22 -11.33
C PRO A 76 -2.70 -2.50 -10.56
N ASP A 77 -2.31 -1.47 -9.81
CA ASP A 77 -3.25 -0.54 -9.21
C ASP A 77 -3.98 0.14 -10.38
N ASP A 78 -5.30 0.04 -10.43
CA ASP A 78 -6.13 0.77 -11.40
C ASP A 78 -6.00 2.30 -11.22
N SER A 79 -5.29 2.76 -10.20
CA SER A 79 -4.89 4.16 -10.01
C SER A 79 -3.57 4.54 -10.69
N SER A 80 -2.79 3.57 -11.16
CA SER A 80 -1.53 3.76 -11.88
C SER A 80 -1.77 3.45 -13.35
N GLY A 81 -2.58 4.30 -14.01
CA GLY A 81 -2.72 4.31 -15.46
C GLY A 81 -1.34 4.39 -16.09
N SER A 82 -0.84 3.26 -16.58
CA SER A 82 0.30 3.22 -17.48
C SER A 82 -0.06 4.05 -18.70
N GLU A 83 0.55 5.23 -18.81
CA GLU A 83 0.85 5.83 -20.10
C GLU A 83 1.70 4.83 -20.88
N ARG A 84 1.04 3.89 -21.56
CA ARG A 84 1.66 3.18 -22.66
C ARG A 84 1.82 4.19 -23.79
N SER A 85 3.00 4.81 -23.83
CA SER A 85 3.54 5.40 -25.04
C SER A 85 3.30 4.41 -26.19
N SER A 86 2.39 4.75 -27.08
CA SER A 86 2.28 4.13 -28.39
C SER A 86 2.93 5.11 -29.35
N ASP A 87 4.22 4.94 -29.53
CA ASP A 87 4.95 5.45 -30.69
C ASP A 87 4.77 4.41 -31.80
N SER A 88 4.02 4.75 -32.85
CA SER A 88 4.07 4.17 -34.21
C SER A 88 3.18 4.99 -35.16
#